data_AF-A0A919SVK6-F1
#
_entry.id   AF-A0A919SVK6-F1
#
_cell.length_a   1.000
_cell.length_b   1.000
_cell.length_c   1.000
_cell.angle_alpha   90.00
_cell.angle_beta   90.00
_cell.angle_gamma   90.00
#
_symmetry.space_group_name_H-M   'P 1'
#
loop_
_entity.id
_entity.type
_entity.pdbx_description
1 polymer ?
#
loop_
_entity_poly.entity_id
_entity_poly.type
_entity_poly.pdbx_seq_one_letter_code
_entity_poly.pdbx_strand_id
1 'polypeptide(L)'
;MSVPIMPAAPPDPTGAATPVEFAGRLRALMHTRKRSLDSIAKRSRDAGTPISRATVHNLITAGGTPRQSTLLGFLRGCGVPPQEQIRWLITFHKVYPDGRVKVRT
;
A
#
# COMPACT_ATOMS: atom_id res chain seq x y z
N MET A 1 18.62 -2.08 34.05
CA MET A 1 18.60 -2.51 32.63
C MET A 1 17.23 -2.20 32.06
N SER A 2 17.09 -1.15 31.25
CA SER A 2 15.83 -0.86 30.56
C SER A 2 15.89 -1.47 29.17
N VAL A 3 15.00 -2.41 28.88
CA VAL A 3 14.81 -2.91 27.52
C VAL A 3 14.23 -1.79 26.65
N PRO A 4 14.82 -1.44 25.51
CA PRO A 4 14.16 -0.51 24.59
C PRO A 4 12.92 -1.23 24.04
N ILE A 5 11.74 -0.68 24.35
CA ILE A 5 10.50 -0.96 23.62
C ILE A 5 10.73 -0.56 22.17
N MET A 6 11.14 -1.53 21.33
CA MET A 6 11.18 -1.33 19.89
C MET A 6 9.78 -0.91 19.46
N PRO A 7 9.60 0.23 18.75
CA PRO A 7 8.30 0.56 18.21
C PRO A 7 7.85 -0.61 17.35
N ALA A 8 6.61 -1.07 17.54
CA ALA A 8 6.01 -2.14 16.75
C ALA A 8 6.36 -1.90 15.29
N ALA A 9 7.13 -2.84 14.70
CA ALA A 9 7.71 -2.64 13.38
C ALA A 9 6.60 -2.18 12.42
N PRO A 10 6.84 -1.14 11.59
CA PRO A 10 5.86 -0.70 10.62
C PRO A 10 5.38 -1.92 9.83
N PRO A 11 4.07 -2.02 9.51
CA PRO A 11 3.54 -3.17 8.81
C PRO A 11 4.37 -3.42 7.55
N ASP A 12 4.99 -4.59 7.50
CA ASP A 12 5.96 -4.96 6.49
C ASP A 12 5.25 -5.71 5.36
N PRO A 13 5.40 -5.30 4.09
CA PRO A 13 4.90 -6.07 2.95
C PRO A 13 5.58 -7.43 2.80
N THR A 14 6.71 -7.68 3.47
CA THR A 14 7.53 -8.88 3.31
C THR A 14 6.74 -10.16 3.64
N GLY A 15 6.95 -11.18 2.81
CA GLY A 15 6.31 -12.50 2.92
C GLY A 15 4.92 -12.61 2.31
N ALA A 16 4.41 -11.59 1.59
CA ALA A 16 3.19 -11.76 0.80
C ALA A 16 3.53 -12.53 -0.47
N ALA A 17 2.92 -13.70 -0.66
CA ALA A 17 3.03 -14.51 -1.86
C ALA A 17 1.76 -14.41 -2.73
N THR A 18 0.63 -14.00 -2.16
CA THR A 18 -0.66 -13.95 -2.86
C THR A 18 -1.32 -12.56 -2.82
N PRO A 19 -2.22 -12.25 -3.79
CA PRO A 19 -3.02 -11.02 -3.79
C PRO A 19 -3.78 -10.78 -2.47
N VAL A 20 -4.37 -11.83 -1.91
CA VAL A 20 -5.16 -11.76 -0.66
C VAL A 20 -4.27 -11.42 0.53
N GLU A 21 -3.11 -12.07 0.64
CA GLU A 21 -2.13 -11.78 1.68
C GLU A 21 -1.58 -10.35 1.58
N PHE A 22 -1.36 -9.86 0.37
CA PHE A 22 -0.91 -8.49 0.14
C PHE A 22 -1.99 -7.49 0.56
N ALA A 23 -3.26 -7.72 0.17
CA ALA A 23 -4.40 -6.91 0.57
C ALA A 23 -4.59 -6.89 2.10
N GLY A 24 -4.40 -8.02 2.78
CA GLY A 24 -4.42 -8.12 4.24
C GLY A 24 -3.37 -7.22 4.90
N ARG A 25 -2.15 -7.18 4.35
CA ARG A 25 -1.08 -6.28 4.84
C ARG A 25 -1.38 -4.82 4.56
N LEU A 26 -1.94 -4.47 3.40
CA LEU A 26 -2.40 -3.10 3.11
C LEU A 26 -3.49 -2.65 4.09
N ARG A 27 -4.42 -3.55 4.44
CA ARG A 27 -5.44 -3.31 5.44
C ARG A 27 -4.82 -3.07 6.82
N ALA A 28 -3.85 -3.89 7.23
CA ALA A 28 -3.12 -3.69 8.48
C ALA A 28 -2.40 -2.33 8.51
N LEU A 29 -1.73 -1.96 7.42
CA LEU A 29 -1.09 -0.64 7.26
C LEU A 29 -2.08 0.51 7.45
N MET A 30 -3.25 0.44 6.81
CA MET A 30 -4.32 1.42 6.97
C MET A 30 -4.73 1.57 8.44
N HIS A 31 -4.94 0.46 9.14
CA HIS A 31 -5.35 0.47 10.56
C HIS A 31 -4.26 1.01 11.48
N THR A 32 -3.00 0.57 11.33
CA THR A 32 -1.88 1.06 12.15
C THR A 32 -1.68 2.56 11.98
N ARG A 33 -1.89 3.09 10.77
CA ARG A 33 -1.79 4.53 10.49
C ARG A 33 -3.09 5.30 10.81
N LYS A 34 -4.11 4.62 11.38
CA LYS A 34 -5.43 5.18 11.75
C LYS A 34 -6.10 5.95 10.61
N ARG A 35 -6.06 5.37 9.40
CA ARG A 35 -6.65 5.99 8.20
C ARG A 35 -7.99 5.35 7.84
N SER A 36 -8.94 6.18 7.41
CA SER A 36 -10.17 5.73 6.75
C SER A 36 -9.99 5.75 5.23
N LEU A 37 -10.89 5.06 4.51
CA LEU A 37 -10.85 5.03 3.04
C LEU A 37 -10.96 6.45 2.43
N ASP A 38 -11.82 7.32 2.99
CA ASP A 38 -11.96 8.71 2.52
C ASP A 38 -10.71 9.52 2.80
N SER A 39 -10.09 9.32 3.96
CA SER A 39 -8.86 10.02 4.31
C SER A 39 -7.72 9.67 3.35
N ILE A 40 -7.62 8.39 2.97
CA ILE A 40 -6.62 7.93 2.00
C ILE A 40 -6.88 8.55 0.62
N ALA A 41 -8.11 8.49 0.12
CA ALA A 41 -8.46 9.04 -1.19
C ALA A 41 -8.22 10.56 -1.26
N LYS A 42 -8.55 11.30 -0.20
CA LYS A 42 -8.26 12.73 -0.09
C LYS A 42 -6.75 12.99 -0.10
N ARG A 43 -5.99 12.33 0.77
CA ARG A 43 -4.54 12.55 0.91
C ARG A 43 -3.76 12.09 -0.32
N SER A 44 -4.23 11.07 -1.03
CA SER A 44 -3.58 10.63 -2.26
C SER A 44 -3.71 11.70 -3.35
N ARG A 45 -4.86 12.39 -3.42
CA ARG A 45 -5.09 13.54 -4.29
C ARG A 45 -4.17 14.70 -3.90
N ASP A 46 -4.11 15.04 -2.61
CA ASP A 46 -3.24 16.11 -2.10
C ASP A 46 -1.76 15.81 -2.38
N ALA A 47 -1.37 14.54 -2.44
CA ALA A 47 -0.03 14.06 -2.80
C ALA A 47 0.21 13.87 -4.32
N GLY A 48 -0.69 14.35 -5.18
CA GLY A 48 -0.54 14.32 -6.65
C GLY A 48 -0.79 12.95 -7.31
N THR A 49 -1.36 11.99 -6.60
CA THR A 49 -1.68 10.63 -7.10
C THR A 49 -3.10 10.24 -6.69
N PRO A 50 -4.13 10.84 -7.33
CA PRO A 50 -5.51 10.64 -6.92
C PRO A 50 -5.96 9.19 -7.14
N ILE A 51 -6.61 8.62 -6.12
CA ILE A 51 -7.35 7.36 -6.21
C ILE A 51 -8.73 7.53 -5.58
N SER A 52 -9.71 6.76 -6.06
CA SER A 52 -11.07 6.81 -5.52
C SER A 52 -11.21 6.00 -4.24
N ARG A 53 -12.27 6.25 -3.45
CA ARG A 53 -12.64 5.41 -2.31
C ARG A 53 -12.84 3.95 -2.71
N ALA A 54 -13.51 3.69 -3.83
CA ALA A 54 -13.72 2.34 -4.35
C ALA A 54 -12.39 1.65 -4.70
N THR A 55 -11.44 2.41 -5.26
CA THR A 55 -10.10 1.92 -5.54
C THR A 55 -9.34 1.54 -4.26
N VAL A 56 -9.46 2.34 -3.19
CA VAL A 56 -8.92 2.01 -1.87
C VAL A 56 -9.53 0.71 -1.34
N HIS A 57 -10.84 0.57 -1.45
CA HIS A 57 -11.55 -0.64 -1.03
C HIS A 57 -11.05 -1.88 -1.77
N ASN A 58 -10.96 -1.82 -3.11
CA ASN A 58 -10.51 -2.94 -3.94
C ASN A 58 -9.07 -3.37 -3.60
N LEU A 59 -8.18 -2.43 -3.26
CA LEU A 59 -6.83 -2.75 -2.82
C LEU A 59 -6.80 -3.57 -1.53
N ILE A 60 -7.63 -3.22 -0.54
CA ILE A 60 -7.64 -3.88 0.78
C ILE A 60 -8.51 -5.14 0.82
N THR A 61 -9.23 -5.46 -0.27
CA THR A 61 -10.03 -6.69 -0.42
C THR A 61 -9.53 -7.62 -1.51
N ALA A 62 -8.42 -7.28 -2.18
CA ALA A 62 -7.92 -8.01 -3.36
C ALA A 62 -8.95 -8.12 -4.50
N GLY A 63 -9.79 -7.09 -4.69
CA GLY A 63 -10.89 -7.08 -5.68
C GLY A 63 -10.47 -7.00 -7.16
N GLY A 64 -9.19 -7.23 -7.47
CA GLY A 64 -8.64 -7.21 -8.82
C GLY A 64 -7.13 -6.97 -8.84
N THR A 65 -6.55 -6.94 -10.04
CA THR A 65 -5.13 -6.59 -10.25
C THR A 65 -4.98 -5.07 -10.32
N PRO A 66 -4.41 -4.41 -9.30
CA PRO A 66 -4.27 -2.97 -9.32
C PRO A 66 -3.08 -2.56 -10.19
N ARG A 67 -3.07 -1.30 -10.63
CA ARG A 67 -1.88 -0.71 -11.26
C ARG A 67 -0.87 -0.30 -10.19
N GLN A 68 0.42 -0.27 -10.53
CA GLN A 68 1.45 0.23 -9.61
C GLN A 68 1.18 1.67 -9.13
N SER A 69 0.69 2.55 -10.02
CA SER A 69 0.32 3.93 -9.67
C SER A 69 -0.81 3.99 -8.65
N THR A 70 -1.75 3.04 -8.71
CA THR A 70 -2.83 2.89 -7.74
C THR A 70 -2.30 2.53 -6.36
N LEU A 71 -1.34 1.59 -6.29
CA LEU A 71 -0.67 1.25 -5.04
C LEU A 71 0.10 2.46 -4.48
N LEU A 72 0.85 3.19 -5.32
CA LEU A 72 1.55 4.40 -4.90
C LEU A 72 0.62 5.46 -4.31
N GLY A 73 -0.53 5.70 -4.95
CA GLY A 73 -1.56 6.60 -4.42
C GLY A 73 -2.05 6.17 -3.04
N PHE A 74 -2.28 4.88 -2.84
CA PHE A 74 -2.67 4.34 -1.53
C PHE A 74 -1.56 4.55 -0.48
N LEU A 75 -0.32 4.22 -0.79
CA LEU A 75 0.81 4.36 0.15
C LEU A 75 1.05 5.82 0.54
N ARG A 76 0.96 6.74 -0.43
CA ARG A 76 1.04 8.19 -0.19
C ARG A 76 -0.15 8.68 0.65
N GLY A 77 -1.36 8.21 0.36
CA GLY A 77 -2.55 8.51 1.16
C GLY A 77 -2.45 8.00 2.61
N CYS A 78 -1.77 6.87 2.82
CA CYS A 78 -1.41 6.34 4.14
C CYS A 78 -0.29 7.13 4.83
N GLY A 79 0.45 7.97 4.10
CA GLY A 79 1.60 8.73 4.61
C GLY A 79 2.87 7.88 4.73
N VAL A 80 3.01 6.82 3.93
CA VAL A 80 4.22 5.99 3.90
C VAL A 80 5.35 6.78 3.23
N PRO A 81 6.52 6.94 3.86
CA PRO A 81 7.64 7.68 3.28
C PRO A 81 8.22 6.96 2.05
N PRO A 82 8.84 7.67 1.09
CA PRO A 82 9.33 7.08 -0.16
C PRO A 82 10.22 5.84 0.01
N GLN A 83 11.10 5.84 1.03
CA GLN A 83 11.99 4.71 1.31
C GLN A 83 11.21 3.43 1.71
N GLU A 84 10.14 3.57 2.51
CA GLU A 84 9.28 2.44 2.87
C GLU A 84 8.46 1.96 1.66
N GLN A 85 8.07 2.86 0.74
CA GLN A 85 7.30 2.50 -0.46
C GLN A 85 8.03 1.50 -1.36
N ILE A 86 9.37 1.55 -1.41
CA ILE A 86 10.19 0.65 -2.24
C ILE A 86 9.90 -0.82 -1.89
N ARG A 87 9.83 -1.16 -0.59
CA ARG A 87 9.53 -2.53 -0.15
C ARG A 87 8.15 -2.99 -0.59
N TRP A 88 7.15 -2.10 -0.53
CA TRP A 88 5.79 -2.39 -1.00
C TRP A 88 5.74 -2.63 -2.50
N LEU A 89 6.48 -1.86 -3.29
CA LEU A 89 6.57 -2.02 -4.74
C LEU A 89 7.26 -3.33 -5.14
N ILE A 90 8.35 -3.69 -4.47
CA ILE A 90 9.05 -4.95 -4.70
C ILE A 90 8.12 -6.14 -4.44
N THR A 91 7.43 -6.16 -3.29
CA THR A 91 6.47 -7.23 -3.00
C THR A 91 5.31 -7.23 -4.00
N PHE A 92 4.80 -6.05 -4.36
CA PHE A 92 3.74 -5.92 -5.35
C PHE A 92 4.12 -6.57 -6.68
N HIS A 93 5.34 -6.37 -7.18
CA HIS A 93 5.80 -7.01 -8.41
C HIS A 93 5.98 -8.52 -8.32
N LYS A 94 6.26 -9.04 -7.12
CA LYS A 94 6.29 -10.50 -6.88
C LYS A 94 4.89 -11.10 -6.90
N VAL A 95 3.92 -10.42 -6.29
CA VAL A 95 2.53 -10.87 -6.19
C VAL A 95 1.76 -10.67 -7.49
N TYR A 96 2.05 -9.60 -8.23
CA TYR A 96 1.38 -9.22 -9.48
C TYR A 96 2.42 -9.06 -10.59
N PRO A 97 2.88 -10.16 -11.21
CA PRO A 97 3.87 -10.11 -12.28
C PRO A 97 3.39 -9.27 -13.49
N ASP A 98 2.08 -9.26 -13.76
CA ASP A 98 1.44 -8.48 -14.83
C ASP A 98 1.13 -7.02 -14.46
N GLY A 99 1.32 -6.64 -13.19
CA GLY A 99 1.08 -5.27 -12.69
C GLY A 99 2.14 -4.26 -13.16
N ARG A 100 3.12 -4.69 -13.96
CA ARG A 100 4.16 -3.84 -14.55
C ARG A 100 3.49 -2.82 -15.47
N VAL A 101 3.71 -1.55 -15.18
CA VAL A 101 3.40 -0.48 -16.13
C VAL A 101 4.15 -0.80 -17.42
N LYS A 102 3.41 -1.01 -18.53
CA LYS A 102 4.02 -0.88 -19.86
C LYS A 102 4.55 0.54 -19.95
N VAL A 103 5.86 0.71 -19.82
CA VAL A 103 6.53 1.95 -20.22
C VAL A 103 6.23 2.07 -21.71
N ARG A 104 5.34 3.00 -22.09
CA ARG A 104 5.20 3.38 -23.49
C ARG A 104 6.54 4.00 -23.88
N THR A 105 7.33 3.24 -24.65
CA THR A 105 8.42 3.75 -25.47
C THR A 105 7.81 4.63 -26.57
#